data_AF-A0A9Q0SN01-F1
#
_entry.id   AF-A0A9Q0SN01-F1
#
_cell.length_a   1.000
_cell.length_b   1.000
_cell.length_c   1.000
_cell.angle_alpha   90.00
_cell.angle_beta   90.00
_cell.angle_gamma   90.00
#
_symmetry.space_group_name_H-M   'P 1'
#
loop_
_entity.id
_entity.type
_entity.pdbx_description
1 polymer ?
#
loop_
_entity_poly.entity_id
_entity_poly.type
_entity_poly.pdbx_seq_one_letter_code
_entity_poly.pdbx_strand_id
1 'polypeptide(L)'
;MSNLLVVYPPRSLYPEQITSIRALQISGNLAVCPLGMFVLYLSALCDDAIQGKRLLNAAMNVLLTFPDSVNSESSSTVQSENTEEKPTVIWSGLYIQEISTGQFDSINFAPMPDGNLNYNDTSDAAVKLFQEMYPNEEYFPETTPPENSEDDIGLSLET
;
A
#
# COMPACT_ATOMS: atom_id res chain seq x y z
N MET A 1 4.80 3.28 -16.98
CA MET A 1 5.51 2.94 -15.73
C MET A 1 5.03 1.58 -15.26
N SER A 2 5.94 0.77 -14.74
CA SER A 2 5.60 -0.54 -14.15
C SER A 2 5.37 -0.42 -12.66
N ASN A 3 4.62 -1.36 -12.08
CA ASN A 3 4.50 -1.48 -10.63
C ASN A 3 5.79 -2.10 -10.08
N LEU A 4 6.29 -1.58 -8.96
CA LEU A 4 7.57 -1.99 -8.38
C LEU A 4 7.46 -2.06 -6.86
N LEU A 5 8.02 -3.10 -6.28
CA LEU A 5 8.20 -3.22 -4.83
C LEU A 5 9.69 -3.15 -4.50
N VAL A 6 10.08 -2.20 -3.66
CA VAL A 6 11.42 -2.07 -3.10
C VAL A 6 11.36 -2.38 -1.62
N VAL A 7 12.31 -3.17 -1.12
CA VAL A 7 12.44 -3.51 0.30
C VAL A 7 13.80 -3.06 0.80
N TYR A 8 13.80 -2.19 1.79
CA TYR A 8 14.98 -1.76 2.53
C TYR A 8 15.09 -2.60 3.80
N PRO A 9 15.98 -3.61 3.86
CA PRO A 9 16.15 -4.44 5.04
C PRO A 9 16.71 -3.61 6.22
N PRO A 10 16.63 -4.12 7.46
CA PRO A 10 17.21 -3.44 8.62
C PRO A 10 18.66 -3.03 8.36
N ARG A 11 19.03 -1.84 8.84
CA ARG A 11 20.35 -1.21 8.70
C ARG A 11 20.79 -0.82 7.29
N SER A 12 19.91 -0.90 6.28
CA SER A 12 20.28 -0.55 4.90
C SER A 12 20.28 0.96 4.62
N LEU A 13 19.38 1.73 5.24
CA LEU A 13 19.32 3.18 5.05
C LEU A 13 20.15 3.94 6.09
N TYR A 14 20.20 3.43 7.32
CA TYR A 14 21.01 3.98 8.41
C TYR A 14 21.23 2.91 9.51
N PRO A 15 22.31 2.99 10.31
CA PRO A 15 22.69 1.92 11.24
C PRO A 15 21.63 1.54 12.29
N GLU A 16 20.84 2.52 12.77
CA GLU A 16 19.81 2.34 13.79
C GLU A 16 18.45 1.87 13.23
N GLN A 17 18.36 1.58 11.93
CA GLN A 17 17.14 1.06 11.32
C GLN A 17 16.89 -0.38 11.78
N ILE A 18 15.93 -0.58 12.68
CA ILE A 18 15.65 -1.89 13.29
C ILE A 18 14.69 -2.79 12.50
N THR A 19 13.91 -2.22 11.58
CA THR A 19 12.86 -2.92 10.83
C THR A 19 12.97 -2.68 9.33
N SER A 20 12.37 -3.55 8.54
CA SER A 20 12.31 -3.38 7.09
C SER A 20 11.35 -2.26 6.72
N ILE A 21 11.71 -1.47 5.71
CA ILE A 21 10.83 -0.49 5.09
C ILE A 21 10.49 -0.98 3.68
N ARG A 22 9.23 -0.89 3.30
CA ARG A 22 8.73 -1.30 1.98
C ARG A 22 8.20 -0.08 1.25
N ALA A 23 8.52 0.03 -0.03
CA ALA A 23 8.00 1.05 -0.92
C ALA A 23 7.37 0.36 -2.14
N LEU A 24 6.05 0.49 -2.28
CA LEU A 24 5.27 -0.04 -3.38
C LEU A 24 4.85 1.10 -4.31
N GLN A 25 5.38 1.09 -5.52
CA GLN A 25 4.94 1.98 -6.59
C GLN A 25 3.80 1.33 -7.36
N ILE A 26 2.69 2.07 -7.48
CA ILE A 26 1.51 1.66 -8.24
C ILE A 26 1.26 2.70 -9.33
N SER A 27 1.32 2.28 -10.59
CA SER A 27 1.16 3.16 -11.73
C SER A 27 -0.31 3.53 -11.99
N GLY A 28 -0.54 4.72 -12.56
CA GLY A 28 -1.89 5.15 -12.99
C GLY A 28 -2.56 4.23 -14.02
N ASN A 29 -1.81 3.29 -14.63
CA ASN A 29 -2.38 2.26 -15.52
C ASN A 29 -3.30 1.27 -14.78
N LEU A 30 -3.24 1.22 -13.45
CA LEU A 30 -4.15 0.44 -12.60
C LEU A 30 -5.35 1.25 -12.09
N ALA A 31 -5.62 2.43 -12.65
CA ALA A 31 -6.72 3.32 -12.26
C ALA A 31 -6.69 3.76 -10.78
N VAL A 32 -5.52 3.74 -10.13
CA VAL A 32 -5.33 4.22 -8.75
C VAL A 32 -5.04 5.72 -8.68
N CYS A 33 -4.59 6.32 -9.78
CA CYS A 33 -4.30 7.74 -9.94
C CYS A 33 -4.32 8.12 -11.43
N PRO A 34 -4.30 9.42 -11.79
CA PRO A 34 -4.24 9.87 -13.18
C PRO A 34 -3.05 9.29 -13.97
N LEU A 35 -3.20 9.20 -15.30
CA LEU A 35 -2.12 8.79 -16.20
C LEU A 35 -0.93 9.74 -16.10
N GLY A 36 0.28 9.19 -16.21
CA GLY A 36 1.53 9.94 -16.01
C GLY A 36 1.92 10.15 -14.54
N MET A 37 1.08 9.72 -13.59
CA MET A 37 1.37 9.73 -12.16
C MET A 37 1.49 8.31 -11.60
N PHE A 38 1.98 8.21 -10.37
CA PHE A 38 2.00 6.97 -9.59
C PHE A 38 1.71 7.27 -8.12
N VAL A 39 1.22 6.26 -7.41
CA VAL A 39 1.13 6.26 -5.96
C VAL A 39 2.34 5.52 -5.40
N LEU A 40 3.03 6.13 -4.43
CA LEU A 40 4.07 5.45 -3.66
C LEU A 40 3.54 5.17 -2.26
N TYR A 41 3.28 3.90 -1.98
CA TYR A 41 2.86 3.45 -0.67
C TYR A 41 4.09 2.96 0.12
N LEU A 42 4.41 3.64 1.22
CA LEU A 42 5.48 3.22 2.12
C LEU A 42 4.91 2.63 3.41
N SER A 43 5.49 1.52 3.87
CA SER A 43 5.11 0.90 5.14
C SER A 43 6.32 0.36 5.89
N ALA A 44 6.25 0.40 7.21
CA ALA A 44 7.21 -0.19 8.14
C ALA A 44 6.50 -0.49 9.45
N LEU A 45 6.85 -1.59 10.12
CA LEU A 45 6.41 -1.83 11.48
C LEU A 45 7.12 -0.85 12.42
N CYS A 46 6.38 -0.27 13.37
CA CYS A 46 6.94 0.65 14.34
C CYS A 46 6.26 0.52 15.70
N ASP A 47 7.04 0.75 16.75
CA ASP A 47 6.56 0.75 18.14
C ASP A 47 5.82 2.05 18.48
N ASP A 48 6.25 3.16 17.86
CA ASP A 48 5.68 4.48 18.09
C ASP A 48 5.74 5.37 16.83
N ALA A 49 5.00 6.49 16.91
CA ALA A 49 4.85 7.47 15.84
C ALA A 49 6.16 8.10 15.37
N ILE A 50 7.05 8.40 16.31
CA ILE A 50 8.31 9.09 16.06
C ILE A 50 9.24 8.14 15.30
N GLN A 51 9.32 6.90 15.77
CA GLN A 51 10.08 5.84 15.12
C GLN A 51 9.56 5.56 13.70
N GLY A 52 8.24 5.39 13.55
CA GLY A 52 7.60 5.14 12.25
C GLY A 52 7.85 6.27 11.25
N LYS A 53 7.64 7.53 11.67
CA LYS A 53 7.90 8.70 10.82
C LYS A 53 9.36 8.79 10.40
N ARG A 54 10.30 8.51 11.30
CA ARG A 54 11.75 8.51 11.00
C ARG A 54 12.09 7.46 9.93
N LEU A 55 11.56 6.25 10.06
CA LEU A 55 11.77 5.16 9.11
C LEU A 55 11.27 5.56 7.70
N LEU A 56 10.03 6.03 7.61
CA LEU A 56 9.44 6.39 6.31
C LEU A 56 10.14 7.60 5.68
N ASN A 57 10.52 8.60 6.47
CA ASN A 57 11.28 9.75 5.99
C ASN A 57 12.64 9.35 5.41
N ALA A 58 13.34 8.38 6.01
CA ALA A 58 14.61 7.90 5.48
C ALA A 58 14.46 7.32 4.07
N ALA A 59 13.43 6.50 3.84
CA ALA A 59 13.14 5.95 2.51
C ALA A 59 12.68 7.04 1.53
N MET A 60 11.81 7.96 1.95
CA MET A 60 11.36 9.07 1.10
C MET A 60 12.52 9.97 0.66
N ASN A 61 13.47 10.29 1.53
CA ASN A 61 14.64 11.11 1.17
C ASN A 61 15.53 10.44 0.11
N VAL A 62 15.57 9.11 0.09
CA VAL A 62 16.29 8.36 -0.94
C VAL A 62 15.50 8.34 -2.26
N LEU A 63 14.18 8.17 -2.20
CA LEU A 63 13.35 7.92 -3.38
C LEU A 63 12.77 9.17 -4.04
N LEU A 64 12.59 10.27 -3.32
CA LEU A 64 11.75 11.40 -3.73
C LEU A 64 12.50 12.73 -3.68
N THR A 65 12.03 13.67 -4.51
CA THR A 65 12.32 15.10 -4.37
C THR A 65 11.11 15.77 -3.75
N PHE A 66 11.31 16.47 -2.64
CA PHE A 66 10.28 17.36 -2.09
C PHE A 66 10.44 18.74 -2.74
N PRO A 67 9.36 19.38 -3.21
CA PRO A 67 9.46 20.73 -3.73
C PRO A 67 10.04 21.64 -2.64
N ASP A 68 11.12 22.37 -2.97
CA ASP A 68 11.72 23.34 -2.06
C ASP A 68 10.64 24.32 -1.61
N SER A 69 10.53 24.55 -0.30
CA SER A 69 9.74 25.68 0.20
C SER A 69 10.23 26.93 -0.53
N VAL A 70 9.30 27.67 -1.14
CA VAL A 70 9.50 28.80 -2.08
C VAL A 70 10.44 29.94 -1.62
N ASN A 71 11.13 29.83 -0.48
CA ASN A 71 12.16 30.77 -0.05
C ASN A 71 13.49 30.06 0.29
N SER A 72 14.34 29.85 -0.70
CA SER A 72 15.78 29.80 -0.46
C SER A 72 16.50 30.43 -1.65
N GLU A 73 16.58 31.76 -1.64
CA GLU A 73 17.54 32.49 -2.44
C GLU A 73 18.94 32.17 -1.92
N SER A 74 19.61 31.16 -2.48
CA SER A 74 21.07 31.19 -2.55
C SER A 74 21.55 30.36 -3.74
N SER A 75 22.24 31.05 -4.65
CA SER A 75 22.82 30.49 -5.85
C SER A 75 23.90 29.46 -5.54
N SER A 76 23.94 28.36 -6.30
CA SER A 76 25.15 28.01 -7.05
C SER A 76 24.84 26.94 -8.09
N THR A 77 24.93 27.32 -9.35
CA THR A 77 24.99 26.43 -10.51
C THR A 77 26.29 25.64 -10.47
N VAL A 78 26.19 24.35 -10.17
CA VAL A 78 27.14 23.33 -10.65
C VAL A 78 26.30 22.22 -11.26
N GLN A 79 26.05 22.32 -12.57
CA GLN A 79 25.43 21.25 -13.35
C GLN A 79 26.41 20.08 -13.41
N SER A 80 26.10 19.03 -12.65
CA SER A 80 26.67 17.70 -12.78
C SER A 80 25.76 16.91 -13.72
N GLU A 81 26.21 16.63 -14.95
CA GLU A 81 25.46 15.99 -16.05
C GLU A 81 25.07 14.50 -15.84
N ASN A 82 24.78 14.05 -14.61
CA ASN A 82 24.30 12.69 -14.34
C ASN A 82 23.51 12.59 -13.03
N THR A 83 22.69 13.59 -12.71
CA THR A 83 21.74 13.48 -11.59
C THR A 83 20.49 12.74 -12.06
N GLU A 84 20.37 11.49 -11.63
CA GLU A 84 19.15 10.69 -11.70
C GLU A 84 17.99 11.52 -11.08
N GLU A 85 17.07 12.01 -11.91
CA GLU A 85 15.98 12.89 -11.46
C GLU A 85 14.98 12.08 -10.63
N LYS A 86 15.01 12.30 -9.30
CA LYS A 86 14.03 11.70 -8.39
C LYS A 86 12.65 12.32 -8.60
N PRO A 87 11.57 11.51 -8.59
CA PRO A 87 10.21 12.00 -8.78
C PRO A 87 9.79 13.00 -7.70
N THR A 88 9.04 14.03 -8.10
CA THR A 88 8.55 15.09 -7.22
C THR A 88 7.26 14.70 -6.52
N VAL A 89 7.16 14.99 -5.22
CA VAL A 89 5.95 14.76 -4.44
C VAL A 89 4.91 15.85 -4.67
N ILE A 90 3.71 15.47 -5.10
CA ILE A 90 2.56 16.38 -5.26
C ILE A 90 1.73 16.44 -3.97
N TRP A 91 1.56 15.31 -3.30
CA TRP A 91 0.83 15.18 -2.04
C TRP A 91 1.36 14.00 -1.23
N SER A 92 1.39 14.13 0.10
CA SER A 92 1.74 13.04 1.00
C SER A 92 0.90 13.09 2.28
N GLY A 93 0.66 11.91 2.85
CA GLY A 93 0.01 11.73 4.14
C GLY A 93 0.70 10.59 4.90
N LEU A 94 0.78 10.72 6.22
CA LEU A 94 1.32 9.69 7.10
C LEU A 94 0.30 9.39 8.18
N TYR A 95 0.15 8.11 8.50
CA TYR A 95 -0.71 7.65 9.58
C TYR A 95 -0.05 6.46 10.28
N ILE A 96 -0.58 6.13 11.46
CA ILE A 96 -0.23 4.94 12.21
C ILE A 96 -1.48 4.10 12.33
N GLN A 97 -1.31 2.81 12.13
CA GLN A 97 -2.37 1.83 12.32
C GLN A 97 -1.97 0.90 13.43
N GLU A 98 -2.82 0.82 14.46
CA GLU A 98 -2.70 -0.22 15.47
C GLU A 98 -3.03 -1.57 14.84
N ILE A 99 -2.16 -2.55 15.08
CA ILE A 99 -2.37 -3.93 14.62
C ILE A 99 -3.00 -4.70 15.77
N SER A 100 -4.30 -4.95 15.67
CA SER A 100 -5.03 -5.80 16.60
C SER A 100 -5.27 -7.19 16.00
N THR A 101 -5.15 -8.19 16.85
CA THR A 101 -5.55 -9.56 16.53
C THR A 101 -7.06 -9.70 16.65
N GLY A 102 -7.65 -10.55 15.81
CA GLY A 102 -9.06 -10.91 15.93
C GLY A 102 -9.32 -11.67 17.23
N GLN A 103 -10.54 -11.57 17.73
CA GLN A 103 -11.02 -12.37 18.87
C GLN A 103 -12.28 -13.11 18.44
N PHE A 104 -12.32 -14.41 18.70
CA PHE A 104 -13.45 -15.26 18.36
C PHE A 104 -14.01 -15.90 19.64
N ASP A 105 -15.24 -15.52 19.99
CA ASP A 105 -15.95 -15.93 21.21
C ASP A 105 -17.45 -15.59 21.03
N SER A 106 -18.19 -15.28 22.10
CA SER A 106 -19.57 -14.79 22.03
C SER A 106 -19.79 -13.58 21.09
N ILE A 107 -18.78 -12.73 20.93
CA ILE A 107 -18.75 -11.63 19.94
C ILE A 107 -17.45 -11.77 19.15
N ASN A 108 -17.58 -11.86 17.83
CA ASN A 108 -16.47 -12.07 16.94
C ASN A 108 -15.94 -10.76 16.35
N PHE A 109 -14.61 -10.60 16.34
CA PHE A 109 -13.90 -9.47 15.76
C PHE A 109 -12.90 -9.97 14.71
N ALA A 110 -13.00 -9.41 13.51
CA ALA A 110 -11.99 -9.64 12.48
C ALA A 110 -10.67 -8.90 12.84
N PRO A 111 -9.51 -9.46 12.48
CA PRO A 111 -8.23 -8.78 12.68
C PRO A 111 -8.14 -7.53 11.79
N MET A 112 -7.39 -6.53 12.25
CA MET A 112 -7.00 -5.39 11.41
C MET A 112 -6.00 -5.84 10.34
N PRO A 113 -5.87 -5.11 9.21
CA PRO A 113 -4.79 -5.35 8.25
C PRO A 113 -3.45 -5.40 8.96
N ASP A 114 -2.71 -6.45 8.69
CA ASP A 114 -1.45 -6.74 9.36
C ASP A 114 -0.28 -5.98 8.70
N GLY A 115 0.93 -6.25 9.20
CA GLY A 115 2.15 -5.74 8.64
C GLY A 115 2.70 -6.55 7.46
N ASN A 116 1.97 -7.51 6.87
CA ASN A 116 2.46 -8.36 5.79
C ASN A 116 2.22 -7.74 4.40
N LEU A 117 2.82 -8.35 3.38
CA LEU A 117 2.68 -7.93 1.98
C LEU A 117 1.50 -8.58 1.26
N ASN A 118 0.97 -9.65 1.84
CA ASN A 118 -0.09 -10.46 1.26
C ASN A 118 -1.30 -10.50 2.22
N TYR A 119 -2.37 -11.13 1.77
CA TYR A 119 -3.62 -11.23 2.52
C TYR A 119 -3.80 -12.57 3.22
N ASN A 120 -2.74 -13.37 3.38
CA ASN A 120 -2.87 -14.75 3.87
C ASN A 120 -3.49 -14.78 5.26
N ASP A 121 -2.96 -13.99 6.20
CA ASP A 121 -3.46 -13.99 7.58
C ASP A 121 -4.91 -13.47 7.67
N THR A 122 -5.26 -12.49 6.81
CA THR A 122 -6.64 -11.97 6.71
C THR A 122 -7.59 -13.04 6.16
N SER A 123 -7.17 -13.75 5.12
CA SER A 123 -7.94 -14.85 4.52
C SER A 123 -8.12 -16.00 5.51
N ASP A 124 -7.05 -16.41 6.19
CA ASP A 124 -7.08 -17.47 7.20
C ASP A 124 -8.01 -17.10 8.37
N ALA A 125 -7.99 -15.83 8.81
CA ALA A 125 -8.91 -15.35 9.83
C ALA A 125 -10.36 -15.35 9.36
N ALA A 126 -10.63 -14.97 8.10
CA ALA A 126 -11.97 -14.99 7.53
C ALA A 126 -12.53 -16.42 7.44
N VAL A 127 -11.70 -17.39 7.04
CA VAL A 127 -12.07 -18.82 7.01
C VAL A 127 -12.41 -19.33 8.40
N LYS A 128 -11.56 -19.06 9.39
CA LYS A 128 -11.81 -19.47 10.79
C LYS A 128 -13.11 -18.88 11.32
N LEU A 129 -13.31 -17.58 11.10
CA LEU A 129 -14.53 -16.89 11.50
C LEU A 129 -15.78 -17.51 10.88
N PHE A 130 -15.74 -17.82 9.57
CA PHE A 130 -16.86 -18.46 8.89
C PHE A 130 -17.17 -19.84 9.48
N GLN A 131 -16.14 -20.68 9.69
CA GLN A 131 -16.31 -22.03 10.23
C GLN A 131 -16.88 -22.03 11.65
N GLU A 132 -16.55 -21.02 12.47
CA GLU A 132 -17.16 -20.89 13.81
C GLU A 132 -18.64 -20.50 13.74
N MET A 133 -19.02 -19.61 12.82
CA MET A 133 -20.41 -19.18 12.67
C MET A 133 -21.28 -20.23 11.95
N TYR A 134 -20.70 -20.97 11.02
CA TYR A 134 -21.39 -21.90 10.12
C TYR A 134 -20.62 -23.23 10.01
N PRO A 135 -20.56 -24.04 11.09
CA PRO A 135 -19.67 -25.20 11.17
C PRO A 135 -19.97 -26.32 10.16
N ASN A 136 -21.15 -26.32 9.55
CA ASN A 136 -21.59 -27.34 8.60
C ASN A 136 -21.70 -26.83 7.16
N GLU A 137 -21.38 -25.55 6.91
CA GLU A 137 -21.46 -24.96 5.58
C GLU A 137 -20.10 -25.02 4.88
N GLU A 138 -20.12 -25.18 3.57
CA GLU A 138 -18.92 -25.08 2.74
C GLU A 138 -18.50 -23.61 2.57
N TYR A 139 -17.19 -23.35 2.60
CA TYR A 139 -16.66 -22.01 2.40
C TYR A 139 -16.51 -21.72 0.90
N PHE A 140 -17.24 -20.71 0.40
CA PHE A 140 -17.31 -20.33 -1.01
C PHE A 140 -17.62 -21.50 -1.97
N PRO A 141 -18.81 -22.11 -1.87
CA PRO A 141 -19.22 -23.13 -2.84
C PRO A 141 -19.34 -22.52 -4.23
N GLU A 142 -19.04 -23.32 -5.27
CA GLU A 142 -19.16 -22.89 -6.66
C GLU A 142 -20.62 -22.55 -6.99
N THR A 143 -20.86 -21.36 -7.54
CA THR A 143 -22.19 -20.95 -7.96
C THR A 143 -22.35 -21.20 -9.46
N THR A 144 -23.35 -22.00 -9.84
CA THR A 144 -23.77 -22.05 -11.24
C THR A 144 -24.39 -20.71 -11.60
N PRO A 145 -23.89 -20.01 -12.65
CA PRO A 145 -24.54 -18.81 -13.12
C PRO A 145 -26.00 -19.14 -13.49
N PRO A 146 -26.96 -18.24 -13.19
CA PRO A 146 -28.35 -18.50 -13.52
C PRO A 146 -28.49 -18.74 -15.02
N GLU A 147 -29.02 -19.89 -15.41
CA GLU A 147 -29.43 -20.15 -16.79
C GLU A 147 -30.51 -19.12 -17.15
N ASN A 148 -30.15 -18.19 -18.04
CA ASN A 148 -31.00 -17.16 -18.67
C ASN A 148 -31.14 -15.81 -17.94
N SER A 149 -30.27 -14.87 -18.32
CA SER A 149 -30.69 -13.49 -18.58
C SER A 149 -29.98 -12.95 -19.82
N GLU A 150 -30.01 -13.73 -20.91
CA GLU A 150 -29.84 -13.21 -22.26
C GLU A 150 -31.26 -13.00 -22.81
N ASP A 151 -31.82 -11.82 -22.60
CA ASP A 151 -32.82 -11.20 -23.48
C ASP A 151 -32.95 -9.71 -23.12
N ASP A 152 -32.54 -8.86 -24.08
CA ASP A 152 -32.81 -7.42 -24.27
C ASP A 152 -32.49 -6.46 -23.11
N ILE A 153 -31.58 -5.48 -23.26
CA ILE A 153 -31.69 -4.38 -24.23
C ILE A 153 -30.31 -4.00 -24.75
N GLY A 154 -30.14 -4.09 -26.07
CA GLY A 154 -29.04 -3.46 -26.78
C GLY A 154 -29.06 -1.94 -26.59
N LEU A 155 -28.01 -1.40 -25.98
CA LEU A 155 -27.60 -0.01 -26.15
C LEU A 155 -26.31 -0.01 -26.95
N SER A 156 -26.46 0.01 -28.27
CA SER A 156 -25.42 0.52 -29.15
C SER A 156 -25.18 1.99 -28.79
N LEU A 157 -24.05 2.29 -28.18
CA LEU A 157 -23.46 3.62 -28.28
C LEU A 157 -22.25 3.48 -29.21
N GLU A 158 -22.49 3.93 -30.43
CA GLU A 158 -21.49 4.15 -31.47
C GLU A 158 -20.36 5.05 -30.96
N THR A 159 -19.23 4.90 -31.63
CA THR A 159 -17.90 5.45 -31.32
C THR A 159 -17.83 6.96 -31.42
#